data_AF-A0A8B9J1K4-F1
#
_entry.id   AF-A0A8B9J1K4-F1
#
_cell.length_a   1.000
_cell.length_b   1.000
_cell.length_c   1.000
_cell.angle_alpha   90.00
_cell.angle_beta   90.00
_cell.angle_gamma   90.00
#
_symmetry.space_group_name_H-M   'P 1'
#
loop_
_entity.id
_entity.type
_entity.pdbx_description
1 polymer ?
#
loop_
_entity_poly.entity_id
_entity_poly.type
_entity_poly.pdbx_seq_one_letter_code
_entity_poly.pdbx_strand_id
1 'polypeptide(L)'
;WTLLTDANHDNYVNQHRDLEARLAPVVRDITDSCPHLQEEMENVYRKIVSYVLLASGLGSPTDIGVVREVTAALQSVFPQREIMTFTSLGKKNKEQQLKTFAMLVTGIRLYNKACGKGGSSIEDLPAILNEAIPSATRTIDEGLNNCHLRAPQYTTLLESMQEDQHRHTQLSSFKLKEALFNVRQYEAFLCILLSDAITSAQEVEKMQVQFATTMERLKNTVENKVSVDANEVFPLFIALSNLWTGFQDEMLLLKFLTSLTNNLQQFSEIQSQLFPEELLTSLLEGLTVKSDEERLRETMGTRVNVSDFKNQEWLFPETIEHFDQLLIQYHGFCAHAIGVKGLTLPGNPAIGILKHKEKCYVFTSKEAAYIFAQDPDKFIQLNVEKAKEYTELIQLLQLHHQFEYLVPYAQVHTVHVSC
;
A
#
# COMPACT_ATOMS: atom_id res chain seq x y z
N TRP A 1 4.84 10.32 0.92
CA TRP A 1 5.19 9.02 0.31
C TRP A 1 5.59 8.03 1.38
N THR A 2 6.61 8.29 2.21
CA THR A 2 6.83 7.54 3.49
C THR A 2 5.57 7.53 4.38
N LEU A 3 4.87 8.67 4.46
CA LEU A 3 3.62 8.81 5.24
C LEU A 3 2.45 7.91 4.81
N LEU A 4 2.38 7.45 3.54
CA LEU A 4 1.29 6.57 3.09
C LEU A 4 1.62 5.11 3.39
N THR A 5 2.87 4.69 3.18
CA THR A 5 3.38 3.40 3.66
C THR A 5 3.35 3.28 5.19
N ASP A 6 3.67 4.36 5.92
CA ASP A 6 3.56 4.42 7.38
C ASP A 6 2.09 4.38 7.82
N ALA A 7 1.18 5.05 7.11
CA ALA A 7 -0.26 4.98 7.37
C ALA A 7 -0.85 3.58 7.12
N ASN A 8 -0.35 2.86 6.11
CA ASN A 8 -0.72 1.45 5.87
C ASN A 8 -0.30 0.58 7.06
N HIS A 9 0.94 0.77 7.56
CA HIS A 9 1.46 0.05 8.71
C HIS A 9 0.72 0.40 10.01
N ASP A 10 0.47 1.69 10.27
CA ASP A 10 -0.23 2.16 11.46
C ASP A 10 -1.68 1.67 11.50
N ASN A 11 -2.37 1.60 10.35
CA ASN A 11 -3.74 1.09 10.29
C ASN A 11 -3.80 -0.43 10.52
N TYR A 12 -2.83 -1.17 9.96
CA TYR A 12 -2.66 -2.60 10.24
C TYR A 12 -2.46 -2.85 11.75
N VAL A 13 -1.56 -2.10 12.38
CA VAL A 13 -1.33 -2.15 13.84
C VAL A 13 -2.60 -1.79 14.61
N ASN A 14 -3.36 -0.79 14.18
CA ASN A 14 -4.58 -0.36 14.85
C ASN A 14 -5.70 -1.41 14.80
N GLN A 15 -5.87 -2.14 13.69
CA GLN A 15 -6.90 -3.18 13.62
C GLN A 15 -6.56 -4.44 14.43
N HIS A 16 -5.28 -4.85 14.48
CA HIS A 16 -4.84 -5.89 15.42
C HIS A 16 -5.05 -5.44 16.87
N ARG A 17 -4.74 -4.18 17.17
CA ARG A 17 -4.99 -3.58 18.48
C ARG A 17 -6.48 -3.54 18.83
N ASP A 18 -7.37 -3.31 17.86
CA ASP A 18 -8.82 -3.36 18.07
C ASP A 18 -9.30 -4.79 18.39
N LEU A 19 -8.79 -5.81 17.70
CA LEU A 19 -9.10 -7.20 18.04
C LEU A 19 -8.58 -7.55 19.43
N GLU A 20 -7.34 -7.18 19.78
CA GLU A 20 -6.79 -7.39 21.12
C GLU A 20 -7.60 -6.67 22.19
N ALA A 21 -8.02 -5.42 21.94
CA ALA A 21 -8.87 -4.65 22.84
C ALA A 21 -10.24 -5.32 23.05
N ARG A 22 -10.83 -5.88 21.99
CA ARG A 22 -12.09 -6.63 22.06
C ARG A 22 -11.95 -7.96 22.82
N LEU A 23 -10.80 -8.62 22.74
CA LEU A 23 -10.53 -9.88 23.43
C LEU A 23 -10.10 -9.66 24.90
N ALA A 24 -9.55 -8.49 25.25
CA ALA A 24 -8.99 -8.20 26.57
C ALA A 24 -9.96 -8.46 27.75
N PRO A 25 -11.27 -8.14 27.68
CA PRO A 25 -12.21 -8.48 28.74
C PRO A 25 -12.34 -10.00 28.95
N VAL A 26 -12.46 -10.78 27.86
CA VAL A 26 -12.59 -12.24 27.91
C VAL A 26 -11.32 -12.87 28.45
N VAL A 27 -10.15 -12.38 28.01
CA VAL A 27 -8.84 -12.83 28.52
C VAL A 27 -8.74 -12.61 30.02
N ARG A 28 -9.08 -11.40 30.49
CA ARG A 28 -9.03 -11.04 31.92
C ARG A 28 -9.94 -11.93 32.75
N ASP A 29 -11.17 -12.14 32.28
CA ASP A 29 -12.15 -13.02 32.90
C ASP A 29 -11.61 -14.44 33.07
N ILE A 30 -10.91 -14.98 32.06
CA ILE A 30 -10.31 -16.31 32.13
C ILE A 30 -9.10 -16.30 33.07
N THR A 31 -8.21 -15.32 32.95
CA THR A 31 -6.94 -15.32 33.70
C THR A 31 -7.13 -15.13 35.19
N ASP A 32 -8.12 -14.32 35.56
CA ASP A 32 -8.40 -13.95 36.95
C ASP A 32 -9.34 -14.99 37.62
N SER A 33 -9.87 -15.96 36.87
CA SER A 33 -10.71 -17.04 37.40
C SER A 33 -9.93 -18.02 38.30
N CYS A 34 -10.51 -18.35 39.45
CA CYS A 34 -10.04 -19.35 40.41
C CYS A 34 -11.17 -20.34 40.76
N PRO A 35 -11.52 -21.27 39.86
CA PRO A 35 -12.64 -22.19 40.09
C PRO A 35 -12.29 -23.24 41.15
N HIS A 36 -13.23 -23.52 42.05
CA HIS A 36 -13.15 -24.56 43.07
C HIS A 36 -14.20 -25.65 42.87
N LEU A 37 -15.36 -25.31 42.28
CA LEU A 37 -16.43 -26.25 41.97
C LEU A 37 -16.37 -26.71 40.50
N GLN A 38 -16.91 -27.90 40.23
CA GLN A 38 -16.96 -28.45 38.87
C GLN A 38 -17.72 -27.54 37.89
N GLU A 39 -18.83 -26.93 38.33
CA GLU A 39 -19.60 -26.00 37.49
C GLU A 39 -18.79 -24.75 37.12
N GLU A 40 -17.96 -24.25 38.03
CA GLU A 40 -17.08 -23.11 37.78
C GLU A 40 -15.99 -23.47 36.78
N MET A 41 -15.43 -24.68 36.86
CA MET A 41 -14.47 -25.20 35.87
C MET A 41 -15.07 -25.28 34.48
N GLU A 42 -16.30 -25.79 34.36
CA GLU A 42 -17.03 -25.86 33.09
C GLU A 42 -17.30 -24.47 32.53
N ASN A 43 -17.55 -23.48 33.40
CA ASN A 43 -17.74 -22.09 32.99
C ASN A 43 -16.43 -21.49 32.45
N VAL A 44 -15.29 -21.69 33.13
CA VAL A 44 -13.97 -21.24 32.63
C VAL A 44 -13.67 -21.89 31.28
N TYR A 45 -13.92 -23.20 31.14
CA TYR A 45 -13.69 -23.89 29.87
C TYR A 45 -14.56 -23.33 28.74
N ARG A 46 -15.84 -23.02 29.00
CA ARG A 46 -16.72 -22.34 28.05
C ARG A 46 -16.17 -20.97 27.64
N LYS A 47 -15.64 -20.18 28.58
CA LYS A 47 -14.98 -18.91 28.27
C LYS A 47 -13.74 -19.09 27.39
N ILE A 48 -12.93 -20.12 27.61
CA ILE A 48 -11.78 -20.45 26.75
C ILE A 48 -12.24 -20.78 25.33
N VAL A 49 -13.29 -21.59 25.17
CA VAL A 49 -13.90 -21.89 23.86
C VAL A 49 -14.35 -20.59 23.17
N SER A 50 -15.04 -19.70 23.89
CA SER A 50 -15.44 -18.38 23.35
C SER A 50 -14.24 -17.53 22.93
N TYR A 51 -13.19 -17.48 23.75
CA TYR A 51 -11.95 -16.77 23.39
C TYR A 51 -11.34 -17.33 22.11
N VAL A 52 -11.16 -18.65 22.02
CA VAL A 52 -10.55 -19.32 20.85
C VAL A 52 -11.37 -19.03 19.59
N LEU A 53 -12.69 -19.11 19.66
CA LEU A 53 -13.57 -18.84 18.54
C LEU A 53 -13.47 -17.39 18.06
N LEU A 54 -13.46 -16.43 18.99
CA LEU A 54 -13.33 -15.00 18.67
C LEU A 54 -11.93 -14.66 18.13
N ALA A 55 -10.89 -15.27 18.69
CA ALA A 55 -9.52 -15.06 18.28
C ALA A 55 -9.20 -15.66 16.90
N SER A 56 -9.85 -16.78 16.52
CA SER A 56 -9.62 -17.41 15.22
C SER A 56 -10.34 -16.69 14.06
N GLY A 57 -11.44 -15.98 14.34
CA GLY A 57 -12.27 -15.35 13.30
C GLY A 57 -12.92 -16.35 12.32
N LEU A 58 -13.04 -17.63 12.71
CA LEU A 58 -13.47 -18.73 11.83
C LEU A 58 -14.95 -19.10 12.05
N GLY A 59 -15.85 -18.13 11.94
CA GLY A 59 -17.30 -18.34 12.08
C GLY A 59 -17.92 -17.62 13.28
N SER A 60 -19.24 -17.68 13.38
CA SER A 60 -20.01 -16.93 14.38
C SER A 60 -20.07 -17.64 15.75
N PRO A 61 -19.93 -16.92 16.87
CA PRO A 61 -20.19 -17.47 18.21
C PRO A 61 -21.64 -17.94 18.43
N THR A 62 -22.57 -17.47 17.60
CA THR A 62 -23.98 -17.85 17.66
C THR A 62 -24.30 -19.15 16.92
N ASP A 63 -23.37 -19.66 16.10
CA ASP A 63 -23.55 -20.91 15.38
C ASP A 63 -23.12 -22.09 16.26
N ILE A 64 -24.11 -22.89 16.67
CA ILE A 64 -23.91 -24.06 17.53
C ILE A 64 -22.99 -25.09 16.86
N GLY A 65 -23.03 -25.23 15.54
CA GLY A 65 -22.14 -26.12 14.78
C GLY A 65 -20.69 -25.70 14.94
N VAL A 66 -20.40 -24.42 14.75
CA VAL A 66 -19.05 -23.84 14.91
C VAL A 66 -18.56 -23.99 16.35
N VAL A 67 -19.41 -23.70 17.34
CA VAL A 67 -19.04 -23.86 18.76
C VAL A 67 -18.68 -25.32 19.07
N ARG A 68 -19.42 -26.29 18.52
CA ARG A 68 -19.12 -27.72 18.70
C ARG A 68 -17.80 -28.11 18.03
N GLU A 69 -17.52 -27.62 16.83
CA GLU A 69 -16.25 -27.86 16.15
C GLU A 69 -15.06 -27.29 16.93
N VAL A 70 -15.15 -26.04 17.38
CA VAL A 70 -14.12 -25.38 18.19
C VAL A 70 -13.92 -26.15 19.50
N THR A 71 -15.00 -26.57 20.16
CA THR A 71 -14.93 -27.35 21.41
C THR A 71 -14.23 -28.69 21.19
N ALA A 72 -14.58 -29.41 20.12
CA ALA A 72 -13.97 -30.70 19.81
C ALA A 72 -12.48 -30.57 19.46
N ALA A 73 -12.12 -29.54 18.69
CA ALA A 73 -10.72 -29.23 18.36
C ALA A 73 -9.93 -28.77 19.58
N LEU A 74 -10.54 -28.01 20.51
CA LEU A 74 -9.89 -27.65 21.76
C LEU A 74 -9.69 -28.88 22.65
N GLN A 75 -10.68 -29.76 22.76
CA GLN A 75 -10.60 -30.98 23.57
C GLN A 75 -9.51 -31.96 23.08
N SER A 76 -9.13 -31.92 21.80
CA SER A 76 -8.06 -32.78 21.28
C SER A 76 -6.65 -32.34 21.72
N VAL A 77 -6.48 -31.06 22.08
CA VAL A 77 -5.19 -30.49 22.52
C VAL A 77 -5.19 -30.07 23.99
N PHE A 78 -6.36 -29.82 24.56
CA PHE A 78 -6.59 -29.37 25.93
C PHE A 78 -7.89 -29.98 26.49
N PRO A 79 -7.83 -31.21 27.01
CA PRO A 79 -8.95 -31.87 27.66
C PRO A 79 -9.45 -31.12 28.90
N GLN A 80 -10.76 -31.17 29.18
CA GLN A 80 -11.38 -30.47 30.33
C GLN A 80 -10.74 -30.78 31.69
N ARG A 81 -10.23 -32.01 31.88
CA ARG A 81 -9.54 -32.40 33.13
C ARG A 81 -8.28 -31.58 33.43
N GLU A 82 -7.70 -30.92 32.43
CA GLU A 82 -6.47 -30.12 32.56
C GLU A 82 -6.73 -28.67 32.98
N ILE A 83 -8.02 -28.30 33.16
CA ILE A 83 -8.42 -26.95 33.58
C ILE A 83 -7.80 -26.53 34.90
N MET A 84 -7.61 -27.45 35.85
CA MET A 84 -6.96 -27.18 37.13
C MET A 84 -5.48 -26.86 36.98
N THR A 85 -4.80 -27.55 36.08
CA THR A 85 -3.41 -27.26 35.75
C THR A 85 -3.31 -25.88 35.11
N PHE A 86 -4.19 -25.55 34.17
CA PHE A 86 -4.27 -24.23 33.55
C PHE A 86 -4.53 -23.11 34.56
N THR A 87 -5.49 -23.28 35.47
CA THR A 87 -5.87 -22.24 36.45
C THR A 87 -4.76 -21.97 37.47
N SER A 88 -3.89 -22.94 37.73
CA SER A 88 -2.72 -22.81 38.60
C SER A 88 -1.57 -21.98 38.01
N LEU A 89 -1.58 -21.73 36.69
CA LEU A 89 -0.54 -20.96 36.03
C LEU A 89 -0.57 -19.47 36.42
N GLY A 90 0.57 -18.80 36.34
CA GLY A 90 0.60 -17.34 36.44
C GLY A 90 -0.13 -16.67 35.26
N LYS A 91 -0.65 -15.46 35.47
CA LYS A 91 -1.44 -14.71 34.48
C LYS A 91 -0.82 -14.66 33.09
N LYS A 92 0.47 -14.29 33.00
CA LYS A 92 1.22 -14.24 31.72
C LYS A 92 1.26 -15.59 31.00
N ASN A 93 1.40 -16.69 31.75
CA ASN A 93 1.44 -18.03 31.18
C ASN A 93 0.05 -18.47 30.69
N LYS A 94 -1.03 -18.09 31.42
CA LYS A 94 -2.41 -18.30 30.95
C LYS A 94 -2.66 -17.57 29.63
N GLU A 95 -2.27 -16.30 29.53
CA GLU A 95 -2.40 -15.50 28.31
C GLU A 95 -1.66 -16.14 27.12
N GLN A 96 -0.43 -16.61 27.34
CA GLN A 96 0.35 -17.29 26.29
C GLN A 96 -0.27 -18.64 25.89
N GLN A 97 -0.79 -19.41 26.84
CA GLN A 97 -1.49 -20.67 26.53
C GLN A 97 -2.78 -20.42 25.76
N LEU A 98 -3.55 -19.37 26.09
CA LEU A 98 -4.74 -18.98 25.34
C LEU A 98 -4.41 -18.69 23.88
N LYS A 99 -3.38 -17.89 23.60
CA LYS A 99 -2.90 -17.63 22.23
C LYS A 99 -2.53 -18.94 21.53
N THR A 100 -1.83 -19.83 22.21
CA THR A 100 -1.45 -21.14 21.67
C THR A 100 -2.66 -22.01 21.34
N PHE A 101 -3.67 -22.07 22.21
CA PHE A 101 -4.91 -22.78 21.96
C PHE A 101 -5.65 -22.21 20.74
N ALA A 102 -5.71 -20.89 20.60
CA ALA A 102 -6.31 -20.25 19.44
C ALA A 102 -5.61 -20.69 18.13
N MET A 103 -4.28 -20.67 18.09
CA MET A 103 -3.51 -21.09 16.91
C MET A 103 -3.69 -22.58 16.59
N LEU A 104 -3.59 -23.44 17.60
CA LEU A 104 -3.76 -24.88 17.41
C LEU A 104 -5.15 -25.23 16.90
N VAL A 105 -6.19 -24.69 17.54
CA VAL A 105 -7.58 -24.94 17.15
C VAL A 105 -7.87 -24.40 15.75
N THR A 106 -7.33 -23.23 15.39
CA THR A 106 -7.43 -22.67 14.04
C THR A 106 -6.83 -23.65 13.02
N GLY A 107 -5.59 -24.10 13.23
CA GLY A 107 -4.94 -25.07 12.36
C GLY A 107 -5.69 -26.40 12.24
N ILE A 108 -6.21 -26.94 13.35
CA ILE A 108 -6.99 -28.18 13.37
C ILE A 108 -8.28 -28.02 12.56
N ARG A 109 -8.98 -26.89 12.71
CA ARG A 109 -10.22 -26.63 11.97
C ARG A 109 -9.96 -26.48 10.47
N LEU A 110 -8.89 -25.81 10.08
CA LEU A 110 -8.46 -25.71 8.68
C LEU A 110 -8.12 -27.08 8.08
N TYR A 111 -7.42 -27.93 8.83
CA TYR A 111 -7.14 -29.31 8.42
C TYR A 111 -8.43 -30.13 8.28
N ASN A 112 -9.33 -30.05 9.26
CA ASN A 112 -10.61 -30.76 9.22
C ASN A 112 -11.47 -30.32 8.03
N LYS A 113 -11.44 -29.03 7.67
CA LYS A 113 -12.04 -28.51 6.43
C LYS A 113 -11.44 -29.18 5.20
N ALA A 114 -10.10 -29.21 5.09
CA ALA A 114 -9.39 -29.82 3.97
C ALA A 114 -9.58 -31.35 3.85
N CYS A 115 -10.03 -32.02 4.93
CA CYS A 115 -10.41 -33.43 4.95
C CYS A 115 -11.92 -33.68 4.78
N GLY A 116 -12.75 -32.63 4.64
CA GLY A 116 -14.21 -32.77 4.55
C GLY A 116 -14.88 -33.22 5.85
N LYS A 117 -14.23 -33.02 7.00
CA LYS A 117 -14.70 -33.46 8.35
C LYS A 117 -15.30 -32.33 9.18
N GLY A 118 -15.45 -31.12 8.63
CA GLY A 118 -15.99 -29.94 9.29
C GLY A 118 -15.61 -28.66 8.55
N GLY A 119 -15.78 -27.50 9.20
CA GLY A 119 -15.31 -26.22 8.69
C GLY A 119 -16.14 -25.63 7.55
N SER A 120 -17.42 -25.99 7.46
CA SER A 120 -18.35 -25.45 6.45
C SER A 120 -18.55 -23.93 6.57
N SER A 121 -18.36 -23.38 7.77
CA SER A 121 -18.43 -21.94 8.03
C SER A 121 -17.15 -21.16 7.70
N ILE A 122 -16.07 -21.86 7.34
CA ILE A 122 -14.79 -21.22 7.04
C ILE A 122 -14.81 -20.81 5.57
N GLU A 123 -14.75 -19.52 5.30
CA GLU A 123 -14.66 -18.98 3.93
C GLU A 123 -13.37 -19.43 3.24
N ASP A 124 -13.34 -19.36 1.92
CA ASP A 124 -12.13 -19.64 1.13
C ASP A 124 -11.41 -18.31 0.85
N LEU A 125 -10.68 -17.80 1.84
CA LEU A 125 -9.96 -16.54 1.73
C LEU A 125 -8.98 -16.52 0.54
N PRO A 126 -8.21 -17.59 0.25
CA PRO A 126 -7.41 -17.67 -0.97
C PRO A 126 -8.20 -17.40 -2.24
N ALA A 127 -9.34 -18.06 -2.42
CA ALA A 127 -10.18 -17.86 -3.60
C ALA A 127 -10.77 -16.44 -3.66
N ILE A 128 -11.25 -15.91 -2.53
CA ILE A 128 -11.80 -14.55 -2.45
C ILE A 128 -10.72 -13.51 -2.81
N LEU A 129 -9.50 -13.65 -2.29
CA LEU A 129 -8.37 -12.74 -2.59
C LEU A 129 -7.96 -12.83 -4.06
N ASN A 130 -7.91 -14.03 -4.64
CA ASN A 130 -7.60 -14.25 -6.05
C ASN A 130 -8.64 -13.62 -7.01
N GLU A 131 -9.85 -13.35 -6.54
CA GLU A 131 -10.86 -12.60 -7.30
C GLU A 131 -10.82 -11.10 -6.99
N ALA A 132 -10.73 -10.74 -5.71
CA ALA A 132 -10.85 -9.37 -5.24
C ALA A 132 -9.63 -8.51 -5.60
N ILE A 133 -8.40 -9.04 -5.53
CA ILE A 133 -7.18 -8.29 -5.86
C ILE A 133 -7.17 -7.88 -7.34
N PRO A 134 -7.42 -8.78 -8.32
CA PRO A 134 -7.56 -8.37 -9.72
C PRO A 134 -8.71 -7.40 -9.96
N SER A 135 -9.81 -7.49 -9.20
CA SER A 135 -10.90 -6.54 -9.29
C SER A 135 -10.48 -5.13 -8.85
N ALA A 136 -9.83 -5.00 -7.70
CA ALA A 136 -9.32 -3.72 -7.19
C ALA A 136 -8.25 -3.13 -8.13
N THR A 137 -7.35 -3.97 -8.64
CA THR A 137 -6.31 -3.59 -9.61
C THR A 137 -6.93 -2.98 -10.86
N ARG A 138 -7.96 -3.61 -11.45
CA ARG A 138 -8.66 -3.08 -12.62
C ARG A 138 -9.28 -1.70 -12.37
N THR A 139 -9.88 -1.47 -11.21
CA THR A 139 -10.42 -0.15 -10.85
C THR A 139 -9.33 0.91 -10.77
N ILE A 140 -8.16 0.56 -10.22
CA ILE A 140 -7.01 1.47 -10.18
C ILE A 140 -6.49 1.76 -11.60
N ASP A 141 -6.37 0.74 -12.45
CA ASP A 141 -5.95 0.87 -13.85
C ASP A 141 -6.91 1.75 -14.67
N GLU A 142 -8.22 1.63 -14.47
CA GLU A 142 -9.22 2.52 -15.08
C GLU A 142 -8.98 3.99 -14.69
N GLY A 143 -8.69 4.24 -13.41
CA GLY A 143 -8.30 5.56 -12.92
C GLY A 143 -7.01 6.09 -13.54
N LEU A 144 -5.99 5.25 -13.67
CA LEU A 144 -4.71 5.59 -14.32
C LEU A 144 -4.90 5.90 -15.80
N ASN A 145 -5.70 5.11 -16.52
CA ASN A 145 -6.03 5.37 -17.92
C ASN A 145 -6.71 6.73 -18.11
N ASN A 146 -7.59 7.13 -17.19
CA ASN A 146 -8.18 8.47 -17.20
C ASN A 146 -7.11 9.55 -16.99
N CYS A 147 -6.16 9.34 -16.08
CA CYS A 147 -5.03 10.25 -15.88
C CYS A 147 -4.18 10.39 -17.16
N HIS A 148 -3.84 9.26 -17.79
CA HIS A 148 -3.08 9.22 -19.03
C HIS A 148 -3.82 9.84 -20.22
N LEU A 149 -5.16 9.94 -20.16
CA LEU A 149 -5.94 10.69 -21.14
C LEU A 149 -5.94 12.19 -20.84
N ARG A 150 -6.20 12.59 -19.59
CA ARG A 150 -6.42 13.98 -19.19
C ARG A 150 -5.14 14.80 -19.05
N ALA A 151 -4.08 14.23 -18.49
CA ALA A 151 -2.85 14.99 -18.26
C ALA A 151 -2.20 15.47 -19.58
N PRO A 152 -2.12 14.65 -20.65
CA PRO A 152 -1.72 15.11 -21.99
C PRO A 152 -2.56 16.27 -22.52
N GLN A 153 -3.88 16.21 -22.37
CA GLN A 153 -4.81 17.24 -22.84
C GLN A 153 -4.52 18.59 -22.18
N TYR A 154 -4.44 18.63 -20.84
CA TYR A 154 -4.11 19.86 -20.13
C TYR A 154 -2.71 20.37 -20.45
N THR A 155 -1.75 19.46 -20.58
CA THR A 155 -0.37 19.82 -20.93
C THR A 155 -0.32 20.48 -22.30
N THR A 156 -0.97 19.91 -23.31
CA THR A 156 -1.05 20.47 -24.66
C THR A 156 -1.75 21.84 -24.68
N LEU A 157 -2.83 22.01 -23.91
CA LEU A 157 -3.48 23.33 -23.77
C LEU A 157 -2.53 24.35 -23.15
N LEU A 158 -1.81 23.99 -22.09
CA LEU A 158 -0.87 24.89 -21.42
C LEU A 158 0.35 25.22 -22.29
N GLU A 159 0.87 24.26 -23.06
CA GLU A 159 1.92 24.48 -24.05
C GLU A 159 1.47 25.49 -25.12
N SER A 160 0.26 25.32 -25.66
CA SER A 160 -0.29 26.24 -26.67
C SER A 160 -0.48 27.68 -26.18
N MET A 161 -0.70 27.88 -24.87
CA MET A 161 -0.76 29.22 -24.26
C MET A 161 0.61 29.91 -24.22
N GLN A 162 1.71 29.13 -24.21
CA GLN A 162 3.07 29.69 -24.23
C GLN A 162 3.49 30.11 -25.63
N GLU A 163 2.90 29.49 -26.66
CA GLU A 163 3.25 29.71 -28.06
C GLU A 163 2.38 30.79 -28.73
N ASP A 164 1.12 30.94 -28.30
CA ASP A 164 0.16 31.87 -28.89
C ASP A 164 -0.53 32.76 -27.84
N GLN A 165 -0.35 34.09 -27.99
CA GLN A 165 -0.94 35.10 -27.13
C GLN A 165 -2.48 35.16 -27.18
N HIS A 166 -3.08 34.83 -28.33
CA HIS A 166 -4.54 34.75 -28.46
C HIS A 166 -5.06 33.59 -27.61
N ARG A 167 -4.43 32.42 -27.72
CA ARG A 167 -4.74 31.25 -26.89
C ARG A 167 -4.49 31.51 -25.41
N HIS A 168 -3.41 32.21 -25.06
CA HIS A 168 -3.19 32.64 -23.68
C HIS A 168 -4.38 33.43 -23.14
N THR A 169 -4.86 34.43 -23.89
CA THR A 169 -5.99 35.26 -23.47
C THR A 169 -7.26 34.44 -23.32
N GLN A 170 -7.57 33.58 -24.30
CA GLN A 170 -8.74 32.70 -24.30
C GLN A 170 -8.74 31.72 -23.11
N LEU A 171 -7.58 31.15 -22.78
CA LEU A 171 -7.46 30.07 -21.80
C LEU A 171 -7.13 30.55 -20.38
N SER A 172 -6.68 31.80 -20.21
CA SER A 172 -6.23 32.35 -18.92
C SER A 172 -7.28 32.34 -17.81
N SER A 173 -8.57 32.31 -18.16
CA SER A 173 -9.67 32.22 -17.20
C SER A 173 -9.87 30.81 -16.63
N PHE A 174 -9.33 29.78 -17.28
CA PHE A 174 -9.44 28.39 -16.84
C PHE A 174 -8.32 28.00 -15.88
N LYS A 175 -8.65 27.15 -14.91
CA LYS A 175 -7.70 26.59 -13.94
C LYS A 175 -6.93 25.38 -14.48
N LEU A 176 -6.34 25.52 -15.66
CA LEU A 176 -5.70 24.41 -16.38
C LEU A 176 -4.46 23.86 -15.66
N LYS A 177 -3.70 24.72 -14.96
CA LYS A 177 -2.51 24.28 -14.20
C LYS A 177 -2.93 23.47 -12.99
N GLU A 178 -3.89 23.96 -12.23
CA GLU A 178 -4.45 23.25 -11.07
C GLU A 178 -5.10 21.93 -11.51
N ALA A 179 -5.77 21.92 -12.67
CA ALA A 179 -6.29 20.70 -13.25
C ALA A 179 -5.17 19.70 -13.59
N LEU A 180 -4.09 20.15 -14.23
CA LEU A 180 -2.94 19.29 -14.49
C LEU A 180 -2.34 18.74 -13.18
N PHE A 181 -2.09 19.60 -12.18
CA PHE A 181 -1.50 19.18 -10.91
C PHE A 181 -2.39 18.21 -10.14
N ASN A 182 -3.70 18.39 -10.20
CA ASN A 182 -4.65 17.47 -9.57
C ASN A 182 -4.63 16.09 -10.25
N VAL A 183 -4.64 16.02 -11.59
CA VAL A 183 -4.51 14.74 -12.30
C VAL A 183 -3.18 14.07 -11.99
N ARG A 184 -2.06 14.80 -11.98
CA ARG A 184 -0.74 14.23 -11.67
C ARG A 184 -0.62 13.73 -10.23
N GLN A 185 -1.24 14.41 -9.27
CA GLN A 185 -1.29 13.91 -7.90
C GLN A 185 -2.16 12.66 -7.80
N TYR A 186 -3.32 12.66 -8.44
CA TYR A 186 -4.21 11.49 -8.47
C TYR A 186 -3.51 10.28 -9.10
N GLU A 187 -2.89 10.46 -10.27
CA GLU A 187 -2.03 9.46 -10.94
C GLU A 187 -0.98 8.91 -9.99
N ALA A 188 -0.22 9.78 -9.34
CA ALA A 188 0.84 9.37 -8.43
C ALA A 188 0.30 8.56 -7.25
N PHE A 189 -0.83 8.94 -6.65
CA PHE A 189 -1.46 8.17 -5.56
C PHE A 189 -1.95 6.81 -6.05
N LEU A 190 -2.58 6.74 -7.22
CA LEU A 190 -3.03 5.47 -7.82
C LEU A 190 -1.84 4.53 -8.09
N CYS A 191 -0.69 5.04 -8.55
CA CYS A 191 0.51 4.23 -8.71
C CYS A 191 1.01 3.59 -7.41
N ILE A 192 0.87 4.25 -6.26
CA ILE A 192 1.18 3.62 -4.95
C ILE A 192 0.22 2.49 -4.68
N LEU A 193 -1.09 2.77 -4.79
CA LEU A 193 -2.12 1.79 -4.47
C LEU A 193 -2.01 0.57 -5.39
N LEU A 194 -1.64 0.78 -6.65
CA LEU A 194 -1.35 -0.29 -7.60
C LEU A 194 -0.13 -1.12 -7.15
N SER A 195 0.96 -0.47 -6.75
CA SER A 195 2.16 -1.17 -6.24
C SER A 195 1.84 -1.99 -4.98
N ASP A 196 1.05 -1.44 -4.06
CA ASP A 196 0.60 -2.13 -2.86
C ASP A 196 -0.30 -3.34 -3.21
N ALA A 197 -1.23 -3.18 -4.16
CA ALA A 197 -2.08 -4.27 -4.63
C ALA A 197 -1.29 -5.39 -5.35
N ILE A 198 -0.28 -5.04 -6.14
CA ILE A 198 0.63 -6.01 -6.77
C ILE A 198 1.44 -6.77 -5.71
N THR A 199 1.94 -6.06 -4.70
CA THR A 199 2.67 -6.68 -3.58
C THR A 199 1.78 -7.63 -2.79
N SER A 200 0.53 -7.23 -2.53
CA SER A 200 -0.50 -8.08 -1.92
C SER A 200 -0.74 -9.34 -2.74
N ALA A 201 -0.86 -9.24 -4.07
CA ALA A 201 -1.02 -10.39 -4.95
C ALA A 201 0.15 -11.39 -4.83
N GLN A 202 1.38 -10.89 -4.78
CA GLN A 202 2.59 -11.71 -4.66
C GLN A 202 2.67 -12.42 -3.29
N GLU A 203 2.34 -11.72 -2.20
CA GLU A 203 2.32 -12.33 -0.87
C GLU A 203 1.19 -13.37 -0.74
N VAL A 204 0.02 -13.13 -1.33
CA VAL A 204 -1.06 -14.11 -1.38
C VAL A 204 -0.64 -15.37 -2.15
N GLU A 205 -0.01 -15.23 -3.32
CA GLU A 205 0.48 -16.37 -4.11
C GLU A 205 1.48 -17.21 -3.32
N LYS A 206 2.47 -16.54 -2.71
CA LYS A 206 3.48 -17.17 -1.85
C LYS A 206 2.85 -17.90 -0.66
N MET A 207 1.91 -17.26 0.04
CA MET A 207 1.20 -17.87 1.16
C MET A 207 0.34 -19.06 0.72
N GLN A 208 -0.28 -19.02 -0.45
CA GLN A 208 -1.07 -20.14 -1.00
C GLN A 208 -0.20 -21.38 -1.24
N VAL A 209 0.98 -21.19 -1.85
CA VAL A 209 1.94 -22.29 -2.04
C VAL A 209 2.37 -22.88 -0.69
N GLN A 210 2.75 -22.03 0.27
CA GLN A 210 3.15 -22.48 1.60
C GLN A 210 2.02 -23.19 2.36
N PHE A 211 0.78 -22.69 2.22
CA PHE A 211 -0.40 -23.29 2.83
C PHE A 211 -0.68 -24.67 2.26
N ALA A 212 -0.65 -24.82 0.94
CA ALA A 212 -0.84 -26.11 0.27
C ALA A 212 0.23 -27.13 0.69
N THR A 213 1.51 -26.75 0.66
CA THR A 213 2.62 -27.64 1.08
C THR A 213 2.52 -28.01 2.56
N THR A 214 2.18 -27.06 3.44
CA THR A 214 2.01 -27.34 4.87
C THR A 214 0.82 -28.27 5.11
N MET A 215 -0.28 -28.07 4.40
CA MET A 215 -1.47 -28.92 4.47
C MET A 215 -1.18 -30.35 4.01
N GLU A 216 -0.42 -30.53 2.92
CA GLU A 216 -0.01 -31.84 2.43
C GLU A 216 0.91 -32.55 3.42
N ARG A 217 1.92 -31.85 3.95
CA ARG A 217 2.80 -32.39 5.00
C ARG A 217 2.02 -32.84 6.23
N LEU A 218 1.02 -32.05 6.63
CA LEU A 218 0.15 -32.37 7.75
C LEU A 218 -0.71 -33.61 7.48
N LYS A 219 -1.31 -33.72 6.28
CA LYS A 219 -2.02 -34.93 5.83
C LYS A 219 -1.13 -36.15 5.93
N ASN A 220 0.07 -36.11 5.35
CA ASN A 220 1.03 -37.23 5.40
C ASN A 220 1.48 -37.59 6.83
N THR A 221 1.50 -36.62 7.74
CA THR A 221 1.92 -36.84 9.14
C THR A 221 0.82 -37.53 9.95
N VAL A 222 -0.45 -37.25 9.65
CA VAL A 222 -1.62 -37.73 10.41
C VAL A 222 -2.29 -38.95 9.76
N GLU A 223 -2.20 -39.08 8.43
CA GLU A 223 -2.85 -40.14 7.67
C GLU A 223 -2.30 -41.53 8.03
N ASN A 224 -3.21 -42.49 8.23
CA ASN A 224 -2.93 -43.89 8.56
C ASN A 224 -2.16 -44.13 9.88
N LYS A 225 -2.02 -43.14 10.76
CA LYS A 225 -1.41 -43.32 12.09
C LYS A 225 -2.48 -43.46 13.19
N VAL A 226 -2.30 -44.45 14.07
CA VAL A 226 -3.14 -44.69 15.25
C VAL A 226 -2.88 -43.66 16.35
N SER A 227 -1.66 -43.11 16.41
CA SER A 227 -1.23 -42.07 17.33
C SER A 227 -0.19 -41.20 16.63
N VAL A 228 -0.23 -39.89 16.88
CA VAL A 228 0.68 -38.92 16.27
C VAL A 228 1.34 -38.12 17.39
N ASP A 229 2.66 -37.91 17.30
CA ASP A 229 3.41 -37.14 18.27
C ASP A 229 3.03 -35.66 18.19
N ALA A 230 2.59 -35.07 19.31
CA ALA A 230 2.24 -33.67 19.39
C ALA A 230 3.38 -32.74 18.93
N ASN A 231 4.65 -33.13 19.15
CA ASN A 231 5.82 -32.36 18.72
C ASN A 231 5.97 -32.31 17.20
N GLU A 232 5.41 -33.27 16.46
CA GLU A 232 5.42 -33.28 14.99
C GLU A 232 4.25 -32.48 14.41
N VAL A 233 3.06 -32.59 15.01
CA VAL A 233 1.82 -32.04 14.42
C VAL A 233 1.52 -30.61 14.87
N PHE A 234 1.78 -30.27 16.13
CA PHE A 234 1.43 -28.94 16.66
C PHE A 234 2.13 -27.81 15.92
N PRO A 235 3.43 -27.90 15.57
CA PRO A 235 4.08 -26.87 14.76
C PRO A 235 3.42 -26.68 13.39
N LEU A 236 2.90 -27.73 12.78
CA LEU A 236 2.22 -27.66 11.48
C LEU A 236 0.84 -26.99 11.58
N PHE A 237 0.07 -27.29 12.62
CA PHE A 237 -1.20 -26.59 12.88
C PHE A 237 -0.97 -25.10 13.14
N ILE A 238 0.05 -24.76 13.92
CA ILE A 238 0.44 -23.38 14.19
C ILE A 238 0.85 -22.68 12.88
N ALA A 239 1.65 -23.33 12.03
CA ALA A 239 2.04 -22.80 10.74
C ALA A 239 0.83 -22.51 9.83
N LEU A 240 -0.14 -23.42 9.76
CA LEU A 240 -1.39 -23.19 9.02
C LEU A 240 -2.20 -22.01 9.58
N SER A 241 -2.26 -21.89 10.91
CA SER A 241 -2.94 -20.76 11.54
C SER A 241 -2.28 -19.43 11.16
N ASN A 242 -0.95 -19.35 11.18
CA ASN A 242 -0.23 -18.13 10.83
C ASN A 242 -0.43 -17.74 9.37
N LEU A 243 -0.37 -18.70 8.45
CA LEU A 243 -0.65 -18.48 7.03
C LEU A 243 -2.10 -18.00 6.83
N TRP A 244 -3.04 -18.56 7.59
CA TRP A 244 -4.43 -18.14 7.52
C TRP A 244 -4.65 -16.71 8.04
N THR A 245 -3.99 -16.35 9.14
CA THR A 245 -3.97 -14.96 9.63
C THR A 245 -3.38 -14.04 8.56
N GLY A 246 -2.31 -14.45 7.87
CA GLY A 246 -1.78 -13.70 6.73
C GLY A 246 -2.81 -13.43 5.62
N PHE A 247 -3.66 -14.40 5.27
CA PHE A 247 -4.76 -14.13 4.33
C PHE A 247 -5.82 -13.16 4.90
N GLN A 248 -6.13 -13.24 6.20
CA GLN A 248 -7.05 -12.29 6.85
C GLN A 248 -6.47 -10.87 6.82
N ASP A 249 -5.17 -10.73 7.02
CA ASP A 249 -4.44 -9.49 7.00
C ASP A 249 -4.45 -8.84 5.61
N GLU A 250 -4.20 -9.63 4.55
CA GLU A 250 -4.30 -9.18 3.17
C GLU A 250 -5.73 -8.75 2.80
N MET A 251 -6.75 -9.41 3.34
CA MET A 251 -8.14 -9.01 3.15
C MET A 251 -8.44 -7.63 3.75
N LEU A 252 -7.84 -7.32 4.91
CA LEU A 252 -7.98 -6.02 5.56
C LEU A 252 -7.25 -4.92 4.79
N LEU A 253 -6.01 -5.21 4.36
CA LEU A 253 -5.25 -4.31 3.49
C LEU A 253 -6.02 -3.98 2.21
N LEU A 254 -6.55 -5.00 1.53
CA LEU A 254 -7.31 -4.80 0.29
C LEU A 254 -8.57 -3.96 0.47
N LYS A 255 -9.30 -4.15 1.58
CA LYS A 255 -10.46 -3.32 1.95
C LYS A 255 -10.03 -1.86 2.13
N PHE A 256 -8.90 -1.63 2.78
CA PHE A 256 -8.35 -0.29 2.97
C PHE A 256 -7.95 0.34 1.63
N LEU A 257 -7.19 -0.37 0.79
CA LEU A 257 -6.79 0.10 -0.53
C LEU A 257 -8.00 0.48 -1.38
N THR A 258 -9.02 -0.38 -1.43
CA THR A 258 -10.26 -0.13 -2.19
C THR A 258 -11.01 1.08 -1.64
N SER A 259 -11.07 1.25 -0.32
CA SER A 259 -11.67 2.44 0.29
C SER A 259 -10.90 3.71 -0.06
N LEU A 260 -9.56 3.67 -0.08
CA LEU A 260 -8.75 4.81 -0.50
C LEU A 260 -8.97 5.14 -1.98
N THR A 261 -8.98 4.14 -2.86
CA THR A 261 -9.26 4.34 -4.29
C THR A 261 -10.61 5.03 -4.49
N ASN A 262 -11.66 4.56 -3.81
CA ASN A 262 -12.99 5.17 -3.87
C ASN A 262 -12.99 6.62 -3.35
N ASN A 263 -12.27 6.88 -2.25
CA ASN A 263 -12.15 8.24 -1.71
C ASN A 263 -11.33 9.16 -2.63
N LEU A 264 -10.36 8.64 -3.38
CA LEU A 264 -9.59 9.43 -4.33
C LEU A 264 -10.37 9.73 -5.61
N GLN A 265 -11.28 8.84 -6.02
CA GLN A 265 -12.11 9.00 -7.22
C GLN A 265 -12.86 10.35 -7.26
N GLN A 266 -13.29 10.86 -6.10
CA GLN A 266 -13.97 12.17 -6.01
C GLN A 266 -13.17 13.32 -6.64
N PHE A 267 -11.82 13.26 -6.61
CA PHE A 267 -10.96 14.29 -7.19
C PHE A 267 -11.00 14.25 -8.73
N SER A 268 -11.18 13.06 -9.32
CA SER A 268 -11.40 12.88 -10.75
C SER A 268 -12.82 13.28 -11.19
N GLU A 269 -13.81 13.16 -10.31
CA GLU A 269 -15.19 13.55 -10.61
C GLU A 269 -15.35 15.07 -10.68
N ILE A 270 -14.75 15.80 -9.74
CA ILE A 270 -14.72 17.27 -9.74
C ILE A 270 -14.07 17.81 -11.02
N GLN A 271 -12.98 17.18 -11.46
CA GLN A 271 -12.34 17.49 -12.74
C GLN A 271 -13.29 17.37 -13.92
N SER A 272 -14.01 16.25 -14.01
CA SER A 272 -14.93 15.98 -15.12
C SER A 272 -16.08 16.99 -15.17
N GLN A 273 -16.44 17.60 -14.04
CA GLN A 273 -17.42 18.68 -13.97
C GLN A 273 -16.85 20.04 -14.40
N LEU A 274 -15.61 20.35 -14.02
CA LEU A 274 -14.94 21.61 -14.38
C LEU A 274 -14.50 21.64 -15.85
N PHE A 275 -14.11 20.49 -16.38
CA PHE A 275 -13.65 20.31 -17.75
C PHE A 275 -14.38 19.14 -18.42
N PRO A 276 -15.65 19.33 -18.83
CA PRO A 276 -16.40 18.34 -19.58
C PRO A 276 -15.68 17.96 -20.88
N GLU A 277 -15.92 16.75 -21.37
CA GLU A 277 -15.22 16.21 -22.54
C GLU A 277 -15.51 17.03 -23.81
N GLU A 278 -16.72 17.55 -23.97
CA GLU A 278 -17.10 18.40 -25.09
C GLU A 278 -16.33 19.73 -25.06
N LEU A 279 -16.17 20.31 -23.87
CA LEU A 279 -15.40 21.54 -23.70
C LEU A 279 -13.93 21.28 -24.03
N LEU A 280 -13.33 20.22 -23.49
CA LEU A 280 -11.94 19.89 -23.78
C LEU A 280 -11.69 19.62 -25.25
N THR A 281 -12.61 18.89 -25.91
CA THR A 281 -12.54 18.61 -27.35
C THR A 281 -12.54 19.92 -28.15
N SER A 282 -13.40 20.88 -27.80
CA SER A 282 -13.43 22.19 -28.46
C SER A 282 -12.15 23.00 -28.22
N LEU A 283 -11.61 23.01 -27.00
CA LEU A 283 -10.37 23.75 -26.68
C LEU A 283 -9.12 23.16 -27.36
N LEU A 284 -9.16 21.86 -27.65
CA LEU A 284 -8.09 21.09 -28.30
C LEU A 284 -8.22 21.06 -29.83
N GLU A 285 -9.27 21.65 -30.40
CA GLU A 285 -9.46 21.66 -31.85
C GLU A 285 -8.23 22.24 -32.57
N GLY A 286 -7.70 21.47 -33.53
CA GLY A 286 -6.50 21.84 -34.29
C GLY A 286 -5.16 21.60 -33.56
N LEU A 287 -5.16 21.05 -32.34
CA LEU A 287 -3.94 20.69 -31.61
C LEU A 287 -3.67 19.18 -31.66
N THR A 288 -2.38 18.83 -31.72
CA THR A 288 -1.94 17.44 -31.53
C THR A 288 -1.67 17.20 -30.06
N VAL A 289 -2.51 16.38 -29.42
CA VAL A 289 -2.27 15.92 -28.05
C VAL A 289 -1.18 14.87 -28.08
N LYS A 290 -0.11 15.11 -27.32
CA LYS A 290 1.01 14.17 -27.14
C LYS A 290 0.95 13.60 -25.75
N SER A 291 1.18 12.31 -25.60
CA SER A 291 1.47 11.66 -24.32
C SER A 291 2.85 12.07 -23.78
N ASP A 292 3.13 11.77 -22.51
CA ASP A 292 4.46 12.00 -21.94
C ASP A 292 5.52 11.17 -22.66
N GLU A 293 5.21 9.91 -22.98
CA GLU A 293 6.09 9.01 -23.71
C GLU A 293 6.45 9.55 -25.10
N GLU A 294 5.49 10.17 -25.79
CA GLU A 294 5.73 10.84 -27.07
C GLU A 294 6.61 12.09 -26.90
N ARG A 295 6.37 12.93 -25.87
CA ARG A 295 7.24 14.08 -25.55
C ARG A 295 8.68 13.65 -25.26
N LEU A 296 8.86 12.55 -24.53
CA LEU A 296 10.17 11.98 -24.26
C LEU A 296 10.83 11.50 -25.57
N ARG A 297 10.07 10.83 -26.44
CA ARG A 297 10.57 10.32 -27.73
C ARG A 297 11.05 11.42 -28.66
N GLU A 298 10.41 12.58 -28.67
CA GLU A 298 10.78 13.72 -29.51
C GLU A 298 12.18 14.28 -29.20
N THR A 299 12.67 14.05 -27.98
CA THR A 299 13.98 14.54 -27.53
C THR A 299 15.05 13.45 -27.56
N MET A 300 14.71 12.24 -28.02
CA MET A 300 15.66 11.16 -28.19
C MET A 300 16.78 11.54 -29.16
N GLY A 301 18.02 11.22 -28.78
CA GLY A 301 19.22 11.58 -29.56
C GLY A 301 19.69 13.02 -29.35
N THR A 302 18.95 13.86 -28.61
CA THR A 302 19.46 15.15 -28.15
C THR A 302 20.19 14.97 -26.82
N ARG A 303 21.48 15.31 -26.76
CA ARG A 303 22.32 15.10 -25.57
C ARG A 303 23.14 16.35 -25.26
N VAL A 304 23.31 16.64 -23.97
CA VAL A 304 24.23 17.68 -23.52
C VAL A 304 25.68 17.28 -23.80
N ASN A 305 26.52 18.26 -24.10
CA ASN A 305 27.94 18.01 -24.24
C ASN A 305 28.64 18.34 -22.92
N VAL A 306 29.24 17.33 -22.28
CA VAL A 306 29.89 17.46 -20.97
C VAL A 306 31.02 18.50 -21.00
N SER A 307 31.70 18.66 -22.15
CA SER A 307 32.79 19.64 -22.27
C SER A 307 32.33 21.10 -22.15
N ASP A 308 31.04 21.37 -22.34
CA ASP A 308 30.48 22.72 -22.31
C ASP A 308 30.37 23.26 -20.88
N PHE A 309 30.39 22.39 -19.86
CA PHE A 309 30.25 22.75 -18.45
C PHE A 309 31.28 22.04 -17.58
N LYS A 310 32.44 22.68 -17.35
CA LYS A 310 33.55 22.10 -16.56
C LYS A 310 33.22 21.86 -15.08
N ASN A 311 32.25 22.59 -14.53
CA ASN A 311 31.92 22.57 -13.11
C ASN A 311 30.61 21.84 -12.81
N GLN A 312 30.03 21.15 -13.80
CA GLN A 312 28.75 20.46 -13.66
C GLN A 312 28.97 18.95 -13.79
N GLU A 313 28.30 18.19 -12.92
CA GLU A 313 28.35 16.72 -12.94
C GLU A 313 27.16 16.18 -13.75
N TRP A 314 27.45 15.62 -14.92
CA TRP A 314 26.44 15.03 -15.79
C TRP A 314 26.52 13.51 -15.76
N LEU A 315 25.39 12.86 -15.46
CA LEU A 315 25.26 11.41 -15.38
C LEU A 315 24.55 10.88 -16.62
N PHE A 316 25.04 9.75 -17.13
CA PHE A 316 24.48 9.08 -18.30
C PHE A 316 24.41 7.56 -18.13
N PRO A 317 23.50 6.88 -18.88
CA PRO A 317 23.31 5.44 -18.78
C PRO A 317 24.58 4.63 -18.99
N GLU A 318 25.50 5.08 -19.84
CA GLU A 318 26.72 4.33 -20.16
C GLU A 318 27.79 4.42 -19.07
N THR A 319 27.63 5.34 -18.11
CA THR A 319 28.67 5.71 -17.14
C THR A 319 28.34 5.32 -15.70
N ILE A 320 27.08 5.00 -15.39
CA ILE A 320 26.60 4.78 -14.03
C ILE A 320 25.94 3.40 -13.94
N GLU A 321 26.42 2.58 -13.02
CA GLU A 321 25.75 1.34 -12.64
C GLU A 321 24.40 1.66 -11.99
N HIS A 322 23.37 0.88 -12.32
CA HIS A 322 22.01 1.09 -11.81
C HIS A 322 21.43 2.50 -12.13
N PHE A 323 21.74 3.05 -13.31
CA PHE A 323 21.25 4.36 -13.75
C PHE A 323 19.73 4.53 -13.59
N ASP A 324 18.95 3.48 -13.88
CA ASP A 324 17.49 3.50 -13.77
C ASP A 324 16.98 3.57 -12.31
N GLN A 325 17.85 3.36 -11.32
CA GLN A 325 17.54 3.44 -9.88
C GLN A 325 17.91 4.79 -9.27
N LEU A 326 18.44 5.73 -10.07
CA LEU A 326 18.77 7.07 -9.58
C LEU A 326 17.51 7.80 -9.11
N LEU A 327 17.55 8.36 -7.90
CA LEU A 327 16.46 9.16 -7.35
C LEU A 327 16.42 10.55 -8.00
N ILE A 328 15.63 10.66 -9.05
CA ILE A 328 15.41 11.91 -9.77
C ILE A 328 14.46 12.81 -8.94
N GLN A 329 14.87 14.05 -8.71
CA GLN A 329 14.03 15.04 -8.02
C GLN A 329 12.76 15.33 -8.80
N TYR A 330 11.75 15.84 -8.09
CA TYR A 330 10.51 16.33 -8.70
C TYR A 330 9.76 15.24 -9.49
N HIS A 331 9.91 13.97 -9.10
CA HIS A 331 9.32 12.80 -9.77
C HIS A 331 9.62 12.73 -11.27
N GLY A 332 10.83 13.14 -11.68
CA GLY A 332 11.21 13.09 -13.09
C GLY A 332 10.62 14.20 -13.95
N PHE A 333 9.94 15.18 -13.37
CA PHE A 333 9.55 16.38 -14.10
C PHE A 333 10.75 17.30 -14.37
N CYS A 334 10.69 18.01 -15.49
CA CYS A 334 11.73 18.94 -15.91
C CYS A 334 11.90 20.08 -14.90
N ALA A 335 13.07 20.10 -14.25
CA ALA A 335 13.38 21.06 -13.19
C ALA A 335 13.36 22.51 -13.68
N HIS A 336 13.67 22.75 -14.95
CA HIS A 336 13.60 24.07 -15.58
C HIS A 336 12.15 24.47 -15.92
N ALA A 337 11.35 23.55 -16.45
CA ALA A 337 9.97 23.83 -16.87
C ALA A 337 9.07 24.19 -15.68
N ILE A 338 9.28 23.55 -14.53
CA ILE A 338 8.57 23.88 -13.29
C ILE A 338 8.86 25.35 -12.92
N GLY A 339 10.13 25.73 -12.76
CA GLY A 339 10.49 27.04 -12.24
C GLY A 339 10.13 28.19 -13.18
N VAL A 340 10.30 27.99 -14.49
CA VAL A 340 10.07 29.04 -15.48
C VAL A 340 8.61 29.11 -15.92
N LYS A 341 7.98 27.97 -16.20
CA LYS A 341 6.63 27.92 -16.80
C LYS A 341 5.55 27.55 -15.78
N GLY A 342 5.92 26.92 -14.66
CA GLY A 342 4.97 26.31 -13.74
C GLY A 342 4.25 25.12 -14.36
N LEU A 343 4.97 24.31 -15.14
CA LEU A 343 4.41 23.13 -15.82
C LEU A 343 5.18 21.87 -15.40
N THR A 344 4.44 20.79 -15.18
CA THR A 344 4.98 19.46 -14.86
C THR A 344 5.19 18.66 -16.15
N LEU A 345 6.16 19.08 -16.96
CA LEU A 345 6.54 18.39 -18.19
C LEU A 345 7.51 17.24 -17.89
N PRO A 346 7.40 16.08 -18.54
CA PRO A 346 8.32 14.96 -18.30
C PRO A 346 9.74 15.32 -18.74
N GLY A 347 10.72 15.06 -17.89
CA GLY A 347 12.14 15.22 -18.23
C GLY A 347 12.69 13.93 -18.82
N ASN A 348 13.51 14.04 -19.87
CA ASN A 348 14.14 12.91 -20.51
C ASN A 348 15.56 12.67 -19.95
N PRO A 349 15.80 11.58 -19.20
CA PRO A 349 17.14 11.25 -18.69
C PRO A 349 18.19 11.06 -19.79
N ALA A 350 17.79 10.68 -21.01
CA ALA A 350 18.71 10.47 -22.14
C ALA A 350 19.41 11.76 -22.62
N ILE A 351 18.84 12.94 -22.30
CA ILE A 351 19.49 14.23 -22.53
C ILE A 351 20.76 14.37 -21.66
N GLY A 352 20.74 13.76 -20.48
CA GLY A 352 21.74 13.88 -19.42
C GLY A 352 21.07 14.30 -18.12
N ILE A 353 21.37 13.56 -17.04
CA ILE A 353 20.94 13.93 -15.69
C ILE A 353 21.98 14.87 -15.10
N LEU A 354 21.57 16.04 -14.63
CA LEU A 354 22.46 16.94 -13.91
C LEU A 354 22.43 16.59 -12.42
N LYS A 355 23.58 16.24 -11.85
CA LYS A 355 23.75 16.08 -10.40
C LYS A 355 24.25 17.38 -9.80
N HIS A 356 23.52 17.92 -8.83
CA HIS A 356 23.86 19.13 -8.10
C HIS A 356 23.52 18.97 -6.63
N LYS A 357 24.49 19.14 -5.73
CA LYS A 357 24.32 18.97 -4.27
C LYS A 357 23.65 17.63 -3.91
N GLU A 358 24.17 16.53 -4.46
CA GLU A 358 23.66 15.15 -4.30
C GLU A 358 22.21 14.92 -4.79
N LYS A 359 21.65 15.85 -5.56
CA LYS A 359 20.32 15.72 -6.14
C LYS A 359 20.39 15.64 -7.66
N CYS A 360 19.59 14.74 -8.24
CA CYS A 360 19.55 14.49 -9.68
C CYS A 360 18.37 15.20 -10.34
N TYR A 361 18.62 15.89 -11.44
CA TYR A 361 17.62 16.68 -12.18
C TYR A 361 17.59 16.30 -13.66
N VAL A 362 16.39 16.29 -14.23
CA VAL A 362 16.12 15.99 -15.65
C VAL A 362 15.45 17.17 -16.35
N PHE A 363 15.44 17.13 -17.68
CA PHE A 363 15.03 18.25 -18.52
C PHE A 363 14.19 17.82 -19.71
N THR A 364 13.30 18.69 -20.18
CA THR A 364 12.49 18.47 -21.39
C THR A 364 13.27 18.64 -22.68
N SER A 365 14.40 19.36 -22.65
CA SER A 365 15.23 19.59 -23.84
C SER A 365 16.67 19.91 -23.45
N LYS A 366 17.58 19.79 -24.42
CA LYS A 366 19.00 20.18 -24.25
C LYS A 366 19.14 21.65 -23.86
N GLU A 367 18.32 22.53 -24.43
CA GLU A 367 18.34 23.97 -24.14
C GLU A 367 17.92 24.24 -22.70
N ALA A 368 16.86 23.59 -22.21
CA ALA A 368 16.44 23.68 -20.82
C ALA A 368 17.53 23.20 -19.87
N ALA A 369 18.21 22.11 -20.22
CA ALA A 369 19.36 21.58 -19.47
C ALA A 369 20.52 22.60 -19.41
N TYR A 370 20.85 23.22 -20.55
CA TYR A 370 21.93 24.22 -20.65
C TYR A 370 21.62 25.48 -19.84
N ILE A 371 20.38 25.98 -19.94
CA ILE A 371 19.93 27.16 -19.18
C ILE A 371 19.98 26.86 -17.68
N PHE A 372 19.49 25.70 -17.25
CA PHE A 372 19.55 25.30 -15.84
C PHE A 372 20.98 25.17 -15.32
N ALA A 373 21.87 24.57 -16.11
CA ALA A 373 23.27 24.33 -15.74
C ALA A 373 24.11 25.62 -15.58
N GLN A 374 23.62 26.78 -16.04
CA GLN A 374 24.30 28.06 -15.79
C GLN A 374 24.16 28.50 -14.32
N ASP A 375 23.03 28.23 -13.69
CA ASP A 375 22.75 28.58 -12.29
C ASP A 375 21.70 27.64 -11.69
N PRO A 376 22.08 26.41 -11.30
CA PRO A 376 21.13 25.42 -10.76
C PRO A 376 20.37 25.91 -9.52
N ASP A 377 21.05 26.66 -8.63
CA ASP A 377 20.49 27.14 -7.38
C ASP A 377 19.34 28.13 -7.63
N LYS A 378 19.45 29.00 -8.63
CA LYS A 378 18.37 29.90 -9.06
C LYS A 378 17.11 29.13 -9.46
N PHE A 379 17.24 28.08 -10.28
CA PHE A 379 16.07 27.34 -10.75
C PHE A 379 15.45 26.45 -9.67
N ILE A 380 16.28 25.89 -8.78
CA ILE A 380 15.80 25.21 -7.58
C ILE A 380 14.96 26.18 -6.73
N GLN A 381 15.44 27.41 -6.52
CA GLN A 381 14.65 28.43 -5.82
C GLN A 381 13.36 28.79 -6.58
N LEU A 382 13.41 28.92 -7.91
CA LEU A 382 12.21 29.17 -8.71
C LEU A 382 11.17 28.05 -8.56
N ASN A 383 11.59 26.79 -8.43
CA ASN A 383 10.69 25.67 -8.17
C ASN A 383 9.99 25.82 -6.81
N VAL A 384 10.71 26.28 -5.79
CA VAL A 384 10.14 26.59 -4.47
C VAL A 384 9.14 27.74 -4.54
N GLU A 385 9.49 28.83 -5.22
CA GLU A 385 8.58 29.96 -5.41
C GLU A 385 7.32 29.55 -6.18
N LYS A 386 7.46 28.68 -7.18
CA LYS A 386 6.32 28.14 -7.91
C LYS A 386 5.42 27.26 -7.03
N ALA A 387 6.00 26.50 -6.11
CA ALA A 387 5.24 25.71 -5.14
C ALA A 387 4.57 26.57 -4.04
N LYS A 388 5.06 27.78 -3.78
CA LYS A 388 4.35 28.77 -2.94
C LYS A 388 3.13 29.36 -3.67
N GLU A 389 3.24 29.53 -4.99
CA GLU A 389 2.12 29.99 -5.84
C GLU A 389 1.05 28.90 -6.00
N TYR A 390 1.47 27.65 -6.16
CA TYR A 390 0.62 26.48 -6.32
C TYR A 390 0.96 25.43 -5.26
N THR A 391 0.23 25.46 -4.14
CA THR A 391 0.49 24.60 -2.97
C THR A 391 0.43 23.10 -3.29
N GLU A 392 -0.31 22.72 -4.33
CA GLU A 392 -0.42 21.37 -4.89
C GLU A 392 0.96 20.81 -5.30
N LEU A 393 1.87 21.68 -5.74
CA LEU A 393 3.22 21.28 -6.12
C LEU A 393 4.08 20.87 -4.93
N ILE A 394 3.75 21.27 -3.70
CA ILE A 394 4.54 20.89 -2.52
C ILE A 394 4.50 19.37 -2.34
N GLN A 395 3.31 18.77 -2.39
CA GLN A 395 3.14 17.32 -2.30
C GLN A 395 3.63 16.63 -3.58
N LEU A 396 3.23 17.15 -4.75
CA LEU A 396 3.55 16.55 -6.05
C LEU A 396 5.05 16.56 -6.35
N LEU A 397 5.83 17.49 -5.80
CA LEU A 397 7.28 17.58 -6.04
C LEU A 397 8.11 17.13 -4.83
N GLN A 398 7.46 16.62 -3.77
CA GLN A 398 8.05 16.22 -2.47
C GLN A 398 8.89 17.33 -1.80
N LEU A 399 8.39 18.55 -1.79
CA LEU A 399 9.14 19.71 -1.28
C LEU A 399 9.03 19.91 0.24
N HIS A 400 8.33 19.04 1.00
CA HIS A 400 8.05 19.20 2.44
C HIS A 400 9.21 19.71 3.29
N HIS A 401 10.40 19.13 3.14
CA HIS A 401 11.61 19.53 3.89
C HIS A 401 11.98 21.02 3.69
N GLN A 402 11.63 21.59 2.54
CA GLN A 402 11.89 23.00 2.20
C GLN A 402 10.80 23.94 2.73
N PHE A 403 9.75 23.39 3.34
CA PHE A 403 8.60 24.10 3.92
C PHE A 403 8.36 23.71 5.39
N GLU A 404 9.28 22.98 6.04
CA GLU A 404 9.15 22.54 7.44
C GLU A 404 8.87 23.69 8.42
N TYR A 405 9.37 24.90 8.12
CA TYR A 405 9.11 26.10 8.94
C TYR A 405 7.65 26.60 8.85
N LEU A 406 6.83 26.09 7.92
CA LEU A 406 5.42 26.44 7.75
C LEU A 406 4.47 25.43 8.40
N VAL A 407 4.99 24.32 8.96
CA VAL A 407 4.18 23.28 9.61
C VAL A 407 4.47 23.32 11.12
N PRO A 408 3.62 23.94 11.96
CA PRO A 408 3.89 24.06 13.40
C PRO A 408 3.78 22.75 14.20
N TYR A 409 3.57 21.57 13.58
CA TYR A 409 3.14 20.36 14.31
C TYR A 409 3.72 19.01 13.87
N ALA A 410 4.83 18.97 13.13
CA ALA A 410 5.47 17.69 12.75
C ALA A 410 6.77 17.37 13.50
N GLN A 411 7.06 18.04 14.62
CA GLN A 411 8.17 17.68 15.53
C GLN A 411 7.70 16.75 16.64
N VAL A 412 7.14 15.59 16.31
CA VAL A 412 7.11 14.48 17.26
C VAL A 412 7.25 13.17 16.46
N HIS A 413 8.37 12.47 16.69
CA HIS A 413 8.72 11.12 16.24
C HIS A 413 9.39 10.96 14.88
N THR A 414 10.62 11.46 14.77
CA THR A 414 11.69 10.73 14.05
C THR A 414 12.66 10.20 15.08
N VAL A 415 12.41 9.00 15.59
CA VAL A 415 13.45 8.21 16.24
C VAL A 415 14.26 7.58 15.11
N HIS A 416 15.55 7.91 15.05
CA HIS A 416 16.55 7.21 14.25
C HIS A 416 16.37 5.70 14.39
N VAL A 417 16.11 5.00 13.29
CA VAL A 417 16.43 3.58 13.18
C VAL A 417 17.42 3.44 12.04
N SER A 418 18.69 3.42 12.42
CA SER A 418 19.79 2.86 11.64
C SER A 418 19.69 1.33 11.69
N CYS A 419 19.46 0.71 10.54
CA CYS A 419 19.98 -0.60 10.14
C CYS A 419 19.88 -0.72 8.62
#